data_AF-A0A5C8BX75-F1
#
_entry.id   AF-A0A5C8BX75-F1
#
_cell.length_a   1.000
_cell.length_b   1.000
_cell.length_c   1.000
_cell.angle_alpha   90.00
_cell.angle_beta   90.00
_cell.angle_gamma   90.00
#
_symmetry.space_group_name_H-M   'P 1'
#
loop_
_entity.id
_entity.type
_entity.pdbx_description
1 polymer ?
#
loop_
_entity_poly.entity_id
_entity_poly.type
_entity_poly.pdbx_seq_one_letter_code
_entity_poly.pdbx_strand_id
1 'polypeptide(L)'
;TFNSCLLNLYHSGEEGMAWHSDGETDLKKNGAIASLSLGAERKFAFKHKQTKEKVELYLEHGSLLVMKDTTQSYWLHRLPPTKKVHGARMNLTFRTIVM
;
A
#
# COMPACT_ATOMS: atom_id res chain seq x y z
N THR A 1 -14.66 -10.16 -3.76
CA THR A 1 -15.35 -8.86 -3.89
C THR A 1 -14.79 -7.91 -2.84
N PHE A 2 -14.92 -6.60 -3.01
CA PHE A 2 -14.51 -5.59 -2.04
C PHE A 2 -15.75 -4.79 -1.62
N ASN A 3 -15.80 -4.33 -0.37
CA ASN A 3 -16.93 -3.56 0.17
C ASN A 3 -16.51 -2.26 0.87
N SER A 4 -15.21 -1.95 0.87
CA SER A 4 -14.64 -0.73 1.45
C SER A 4 -13.47 -0.23 0.61
N CYS A 5 -13.26 1.09 0.60
CA CYS A 5 -12.15 1.74 -0.09
C CYS A 5 -11.61 2.90 0.74
N LEU A 6 -10.30 2.86 1.05
CA LEU A 6 -9.57 3.97 1.66
C LEU A 6 -8.81 4.73 0.57
N LEU A 7 -9.00 6.05 0.51
CA LEU A 7 -8.26 6.94 -0.39
C LEU A 7 -7.13 7.62 0.37
N ASN A 8 -5.91 7.55 -0.19
CA ASN A 8 -4.79 8.39 0.20
C ASN A 8 -4.40 9.29 -0.96
N LEU A 9 -4.40 10.61 -0.73
CA LEU A 9 -3.85 11.60 -1.66
C LEU A 9 -2.49 12.05 -1.14
N TYR A 10 -1.48 11.95 -2.00
CA TYR A 10 -0.15 12.49 -1.78
C TYR A 10 0.07 13.65 -2.74
N HIS A 11 0.15 14.89 -2.27
CA HIS A 11 0.29 16.06 -3.15
C HIS A 11 1.65 16.11 -3.84
N SER A 12 2.68 15.57 -3.19
CA SER A 12 4.04 15.52 -3.70
C SER A 12 4.79 14.29 -3.18
N GLY A 13 6.06 14.17 -3.56
CA GLY A 13 6.99 13.19 -3.05
C GLY A 13 7.30 13.34 -1.55
N GLU A 14 7.11 14.52 -0.96
CA GLU A 14 7.46 14.79 0.44
C GLU A 14 6.53 14.07 1.42
N GLU A 15 5.32 13.76 0.97
CA GLU A 15 4.34 12.98 1.70
C GLU A 15 4.58 11.48 1.48
N GLY A 16 4.26 10.68 2.49
CA GLY A 16 4.43 9.23 2.43
C GLY A 16 3.73 8.52 3.56
N MET A 17 3.92 7.22 3.63
CA MET A 17 3.40 6.37 4.70
C MET A 17 4.57 5.67 5.37
N ALA A 18 4.54 5.58 6.70
CA ALA A 18 5.56 4.86 7.45
C ALA A 18 5.43 3.33 7.24
N TRP A 19 6.38 2.57 7.77
CA TRP A 19 6.28 1.12 7.78
C TRP A 19 5.06 0.65 8.60
N HIS A 20 4.15 -0.08 7.97
CA HIS A 20 2.95 -0.63 8.62
C HIS A 20 2.50 -1.94 7.94
N SER A 21 1.56 -2.64 8.55
CA SER A 21 0.76 -3.69 7.89
C SER A 21 -0.70 -3.31 8.08
N ASP A 22 -1.55 -3.69 7.13
CA ASP A 22 -2.99 -3.53 7.30
C ASP A 22 -3.48 -4.61 8.29
N GLY A 23 -3.95 -4.18 9.46
CA GLY A 23 -4.29 -5.08 10.58
C GLY A 23 -5.52 -4.63 11.38
N GLU A 24 -6.41 -3.85 10.76
CA GLU A 24 -7.70 -3.45 11.33
C GLU A 24 -8.49 -4.71 11.74
N THR A 25 -9.12 -4.71 12.93
CA THR A 25 -9.84 -5.89 13.47
C THR A 25 -10.95 -6.37 12.55
N ASP A 26 -11.56 -5.42 11.85
CA ASP A 26 -12.73 -5.65 11.00
C ASP A 26 -12.27 -6.08 9.59
N LEU A 27 -10.98 -6.09 9.29
CA LEU A 27 -10.46 -6.58 8.02
C LEU A 27 -10.58 -8.11 7.96
N LYS A 28 -11.15 -8.63 6.87
CA LYS A 28 -11.20 -10.07 6.63
C LYS A 28 -9.80 -10.67 6.74
N LYS A 29 -9.61 -11.57 7.71
CA LYS A 29 -8.34 -12.27 7.92
C LYS A 29 -7.89 -12.96 6.62
N ASN A 30 -6.65 -12.70 6.22
CA ASN A 30 -6.05 -13.17 4.95
C ASN A 30 -6.84 -12.77 3.69
N GLY A 31 -7.70 -11.75 3.78
CA GLY A 31 -8.41 -11.18 2.65
C GLY A 31 -7.46 -10.47 1.70
N ALA A 32 -7.81 -10.46 0.41
CA ALA A 32 -7.09 -9.66 -0.57
C ALA A 32 -7.33 -8.17 -0.30
N ILE A 33 -6.25 -7.39 -0.40
CA ILE A 33 -6.24 -5.94 -0.44
C ILE A 33 -5.74 -5.54 -1.82
N ALA A 34 -6.52 -4.75 -2.53
CA ALA A 34 -6.17 -4.26 -3.85
C ALA A 34 -5.86 -2.77 -3.78
N SER A 35 -4.63 -2.41 -4.17
CA SER A 35 -4.14 -1.03 -4.14
C SER A 35 -3.96 -0.51 -5.56
N LEU A 36 -4.84 0.39 -5.98
CA LEU A 36 -4.80 1.04 -7.29
C LEU A 36 -4.09 2.40 -7.16
N SER A 37 -3.06 2.62 -7.97
CA SER A 37 -2.29 3.86 -7.99
C SER A 37 -2.64 4.71 -9.20
N LEU A 38 -2.89 6.00 -9.00
CA LEU A 38 -3.16 6.98 -10.06
C LEU A 38 -2.28 8.21 -9.87
N GLY A 39 -1.70 8.71 -10.95
CA GLY A 39 -0.87 9.90 -10.95
C GLY A 39 0.61 9.56 -10.85
N ALA A 40 1.38 10.32 -10.07
CA ALA A 40 2.82 10.20 -10.03
C ALA A 40 3.28 8.81 -9.56
N GLU A 41 4.24 8.24 -10.30
CA GLU A 41 4.89 6.99 -9.93
C GLU A 41 5.63 7.15 -8.59
N ARG A 42 5.51 6.14 -7.72
CA ARG A 42 6.23 6.10 -6.45
C ARG A 42 6.79 4.72 -6.19
N LYS A 43 8.00 4.69 -5.63
CA LYS A 43 8.57 3.48 -5.05
C LYS A 43 7.69 3.03 -3.87
N PHE A 44 7.31 1.78 -3.86
CA PHE A 44 6.68 1.10 -2.75
C PHE A 44 7.64 0.04 -2.23
N ALA A 45 7.75 -0.09 -0.90
CA ALA A 45 8.74 -0.99 -0.31
C ALA A 45 8.06 -1.92 0.69
N PHE A 46 8.47 -3.18 0.67
CA PHE A 46 8.14 -4.22 1.62
C PHE A 46 9.36 -4.56 2.47
N LYS A 47 9.12 -4.94 3.72
CA LYS A 47 10.13 -5.43 4.66
C LYS A 47 9.56 -6.57 5.49
N HIS A 48 10.16 -7.75 5.41
CA HIS A 48 9.74 -8.89 6.21
C HIS A 48 9.99 -8.63 7.70
N LYS A 49 9.01 -8.93 8.55
CA LYS A 49 9.03 -8.57 9.98
C LYS A 49 10.12 -9.30 10.75
N GLN A 50 10.44 -10.54 10.38
CA GLN A 50 11.46 -11.36 11.07
C GLN A 50 12.81 -11.28 10.37
N THR A 51 12.94 -11.90 9.19
CA THR A 51 14.17 -11.94 8.36
C THR A 51 14.72 -10.57 7.94
N LYS A 52 13.92 -9.50 8.02
CA LYS A 52 14.27 -8.14 7.56
C LYS A 52 14.58 -8.01 6.07
N GLU A 53 14.28 -9.05 5.30
CA GLU A 53 14.33 -9.04 3.84
C GLU A 53 13.54 -7.86 3.28
N LYS A 54 14.03 -7.22 2.22
CA LYS A 54 13.39 -6.08 1.57
C LYS A 54 13.09 -6.39 0.12
N VAL A 55 11.89 -6.00 -0.30
CA VAL A 55 11.46 -6.06 -1.70
C VAL A 55 10.93 -4.68 -2.07
N GLU A 56 11.33 -4.15 -3.22
CA GLU A 56 10.92 -2.83 -3.69
C GLU A 56 10.33 -2.95 -5.10
N LEU A 57 9.33 -2.13 -5.38
CA LEU A 57 8.68 -2.03 -6.68
C LEU A 57 8.26 -0.58 -6.95
N TYR A 58 8.18 -0.20 -8.21
CA TYR A 58 7.60 1.08 -8.60
C TYR A 58 6.13 0.88 -8.94
N LEU A 59 5.26 1.72 -8.38
CA LEU A 59 3.84 1.73 -8.66
C LEU A 59 3.53 2.89 -9.59
N GLU A 60 3.41 2.57 -10.87
CA GLU A 60 3.10 3.49 -11.97
C GLU A 60 1.63 3.90 -11.98
N HIS A 61 1.30 4.92 -12.78
CA HIS A 61 -0.08 5.31 -13.05
C HIS A 61 -0.89 4.11 -13.60
N GLY A 62 -2.05 3.84 -13.01
CA GLY A 62 -2.93 2.75 -13.42
C GLY A 62 -2.52 1.37 -12.91
N SER A 63 -1.42 1.26 -12.15
CA SER A 63 -0.98 -0.03 -11.62
C SER A 63 -1.87 -0.52 -10.49
N LEU A 64 -2.10 -1.84 -10.46
CA LEU A 64 -2.83 -2.54 -9.42
C LEU A 64 -1.90 -3.49 -8.67
N LEU A 65 -1.68 -3.23 -7.38
CA LEU A 65 -0.95 -4.12 -6.49
C LEU A 65 -1.94 -4.90 -5.62
N VAL A 66 -1.91 -6.23 -5.70
CA VAL A 66 -2.72 -7.10 -4.83
C VAL A 66 -1.84 -7.70 -3.74
N MET A 67 -2.16 -7.39 -2.49
CA MET A 67 -1.58 -8.02 -1.30
C MET A 67 -2.61 -9.00 -0.73
N LYS A 68 -2.28 -10.27 -0.59
CA LYS A 68 -3.25 -11.30 -0.18
C LYS A 68 -2.61 -12.34 0.74
N ASP A 69 -3.44 -13.26 1.24
CA ASP A 69 -3.00 -14.37 2.06
C ASP A 69 -2.21 -13.86 3.28
N THR A 70 -0.95 -14.22 3.41
CA THR A 70 -0.15 -13.93 4.61
C THR A 70 0.71 -12.67 4.49
N THR A 71 0.55 -11.85 3.44
CA THR A 71 1.36 -10.63 3.25
C THR A 71 1.29 -9.72 4.48
N GLN A 72 0.10 -9.39 4.97
CA GLN A 72 -0.04 -8.49 6.12
C GLN A 72 0.45 -9.09 7.43
N SER A 73 0.44 -10.42 7.55
CA SER A 73 0.98 -11.12 8.71
C SER A 73 2.50 -10.97 8.79
N TYR A 74 3.21 -11.16 7.68
CA TYR A 74 4.67 -11.27 7.68
C TYR A 74 5.42 -10.03 7.19
N TRP A 75 4.78 -9.14 6.44
CA TRP A 75 5.44 -8.02 5.78
C TRP A 75 4.90 -6.68 6.27
N LEU A 76 5.83 -5.77 6.56
CA LEU A 76 5.54 -4.34 6.62
C LEU A 76 5.68 -3.77 5.22
N HIS A 77 4.91 -2.74 4.92
CA HIS A 77 5.04 -1.98 3.69
C HIS A 77 5.02 -0.48 3.95
N ARG A 78 5.54 0.29 3.00
CA ARG A 78 5.58 1.75 3.09
C ARG A 78 5.66 2.43 1.73
N LEU A 79 5.26 3.69 1.72
CA LEU A 79 5.53 4.65 0.64
C LEU A 79 6.57 5.66 1.16
N PRO A 80 7.87 5.50 0.89
CA PRO A 80 8.90 6.40 1.40
C PRO A 80 8.78 7.81 0.79
N PRO A 81 8.92 8.88 1.60
CA PRO A 81 9.10 10.24 1.09
C PRO A 81 10.31 10.37 0.17
N THR A 82 10.25 11.30 -0.78
CA THR A 82 11.30 11.61 -1.76
C THR A 82 11.19 13.06 -2.21
N LYS A 83 12.32 13.74 -2.40
CA LYS A 83 12.36 15.10 -2.96
C LYS A 83 12.29 15.13 -4.49
N LYS A 84 12.33 13.97 -5.15
CA LYS A 84 12.42 13.85 -6.62
C LYS A 84 11.06 13.86 -7.33
N VAL A 85 9.97 13.73 -6.59
CA VAL A 85 8.61 13.64 -7.17
C VAL A 85 7.85 14.90 -6.78
N HIS A 86 7.37 15.63 -7.79
CA HIS A 86 6.63 16.89 -7.60
C HIS A 86 5.16 16.77 -8.01
N GLY A 87 4.78 15.69 -8.69
CA GLY A 87 3.40 15.42 -9.07
C GLY A 87 2.61 14.71 -7.97
N ALA A 88 1.29 14.93 -7.96
CA ALA A 88 0.39 14.28 -7.03
C ALA A 88 0.13 12.80 -7.38
N ARG A 89 -0.11 11.99 -6.36
CA ARG A 89 -0.49 10.57 -6.45
C ARG A 89 -1.72 10.30 -5.60
N MET A 90 -2.73 9.67 -6.19
CA MET A 90 -3.84 9.07 -5.47
C MET A 90 -3.63 7.55 -5.36
N ASN A 91 -4.00 7.00 -4.21
CA ASN A 91 -3.99 5.57 -3.97
C ASN A 91 -5.33 5.13 -3.40
N LEU A 92 -6.00 4.22 -4.08
CA LEU A 92 -7.26 3.63 -3.65
C LEU A 92 -6.97 2.22 -3.13
N THR A 93 -7.13 2.02 -1.83
CA THR A 93 -6.94 0.72 -1.17
C THR A 93 -8.29 0.08 -0.90
N PHE A 94 -8.65 -0.89 -1.73
CA PHE A 94 -9.87 -1.67 -1.62
C PHE A 94 -9.70 -2.86 -0.68
N ARG A 95 -10.70 -3.06 0.20
CA ARG A 95 -10.69 -4.07 1.26
C ARG A 95 -12.03 -4.79 1.36
N THR A 96 -12.03 -5.93 2.05
CA THR A 96 -13.25 -6.59 2.54
C THR A 96 -13.29 -6.47 4.05
N ILE A 97 -14.26 -5.72 4.55
CA ILE A 97 -14.54 -5.57 5.98
C ILE A 97 -15.61 -6.61 6.37
N VAL A 98 -15.34 -7.34 7.45
CA VAL A 98 -16.27 -8.25 8.12
C VAL A 98 -17.08 -7.42 9.11
N MET A 99 -18.39 -7.41 8.92
CA MET A 99 -19.36 -6.80 9.84
C MET A 99 -19.76 -7.78 10.94
#